data_AF-A0A3L8AYN9-F1
#
_entry.id   AF-A0A3L8AYN9-F1
#
_cell.length_a   1.000
_cell.length_b   1.000
_cell.length_c   1.000
_cell.angle_alpha   90.00
_cell.angle_beta   90.00
_cell.angle_gamma   90.00
#
_symmetry.space_group_name_H-M   'P 1'
#
loop_
_entity.id
_entity.type
_entity.pdbx_description
1 polymer ?
#
loop_
_entity_poly.entity_id
_entity_poly.type
_entity_poly.pdbx_seq_one_letter_code
_entity_poly.pdbx_strand_id
1 'polypeptide(L)'
;MSIRKTLEPELFGAAFLQLDQMIERFHPMLEDDHFLQENLDAICEELKANAIQHAPLPCERGEHVIEQLEKVSRHAQEMAKEEQRIVEESHDQAAGAEELESAAYFELANELRLCSTQFRRNLMCAA
;
A
#
# COMPACT_ATOMS: atom_id res chain seq x y z
N MET A 1 25.98 3.51 17.56
CA MET A 1 26.00 4.83 16.90
C MET A 1 25.42 4.64 15.51
N SER A 2 24.13 4.90 15.30
CA SER A 2 23.58 4.96 13.94
C SER A 2 24.08 6.23 13.29
N ILE A 3 24.95 6.09 12.29
CA ILE A 3 25.14 7.12 11.29
C ILE A 3 23.74 7.37 10.72
N ARG A 4 23.19 8.58 10.87
CA ARG A 4 21.91 8.95 10.27
C ARG A 4 22.12 8.90 8.76
N LYS A 5 21.75 7.77 8.17
CA LYS A 5 21.92 7.49 6.76
C LYS A 5 20.87 8.29 6.00
N THR A 6 21.29 8.89 4.91
CA THR A 6 20.39 9.58 3.99
C THR A 6 20.09 8.66 2.82
N LEU A 7 18.89 8.77 2.28
CA LEU A 7 18.36 7.97 1.19
C LEU A 7 18.40 8.76 -0.10
N GLU A 8 18.79 8.10 -1.17
CA GLU A 8 18.69 8.67 -2.51
C GLU A 8 17.21 8.75 -2.95
N PRO A 9 16.74 9.90 -3.48
CA PRO A 9 15.36 10.11 -3.92
C PRO A 9 14.81 9.05 -4.89
N GLU A 10 15.67 8.43 -5.71
CA GLU A 10 15.29 7.41 -6.70
C GLU A 10 14.64 6.18 -6.07
N LEU A 11 14.96 5.88 -4.80
CA LEU A 11 14.34 4.77 -4.06
C LEU A 11 12.83 5.00 -3.85
N PHE A 12 12.44 6.26 -3.64
CA PHE A 12 11.03 6.65 -3.51
C PHE A 12 10.33 6.62 -4.87
N GLY A 13 11.05 6.91 -5.96
CA GLY A 13 10.51 6.87 -7.32
C GLY A 13 10.07 5.46 -7.74
N ALA A 14 10.85 4.43 -7.40
CA ALA A 14 10.47 3.05 -7.68
C ALA A 14 9.21 2.61 -6.90
N ALA A 15 9.13 2.98 -5.61
CA ALA A 15 7.96 2.70 -4.78
C ALA A 15 6.72 3.48 -5.26
N PHE A 16 6.90 4.73 -5.70
CA PHE A 16 5.84 5.55 -6.31
C PHE A 16 5.23 4.84 -7.52
N LEU A 17 6.05 4.44 -8.49
CA LEU A 17 5.55 3.79 -9.71
C LEU A 17 4.81 2.49 -9.43
N GLN A 18 5.28 1.71 -8.44
CA GLN A 18 4.58 0.50 -8.02
C GLN A 18 3.22 0.82 -7.39
N LEU A 19 3.16 1.83 -6.52
CA LEU A 19 1.90 2.24 -5.87
C LEU A 19 0.90 2.83 -6.86
N ASP A 20 1.35 3.68 -7.77
CA ASP A 20 0.55 4.29 -8.83
C ASP A 20 -0.12 3.22 -9.72
N GLN A 21 0.65 2.22 -10.17
CA GLN A 21 0.12 1.08 -10.93
C GLN A 21 -0.88 0.24 -10.13
N MET A 22 -0.67 0.07 -8.83
CA MET A 22 -1.63 -0.62 -7.97
C MET A 22 -2.94 0.17 -7.83
N ILE A 23 -2.86 1.49 -7.61
CA ILE A 23 -4.05 2.35 -7.51
C ILE A 23 -4.87 2.29 -8.80
N GLU A 24 -4.22 2.40 -9.97
CA GLU A 24 -4.91 2.26 -11.26
C GLU A 24 -5.57 0.89 -11.43
N ARG A 25 -4.87 -0.19 -11.06
CA ARG A 25 -5.36 -1.57 -11.17
C ARG A 25 -6.59 -1.83 -10.28
N PHE A 26 -6.58 -1.31 -9.05
CA PHE A 26 -7.64 -1.51 -8.07
C PHE A 26 -8.67 -0.36 -8.06
N HIS A 27 -8.58 0.59 -8.99
CA HIS A 27 -9.43 1.78 -9.03
C HIS A 27 -10.94 1.49 -8.88
N PRO A 28 -11.53 0.49 -9.58
CA PRO A 28 -12.96 0.20 -9.43
C PRO A 28 -13.37 -0.18 -8.00
N MET A 29 -12.51 -0.87 -7.26
CA MET A 29 -12.76 -1.23 -5.86
C MET A 29 -12.51 -0.04 -4.92
N LEU A 30 -11.52 0.80 -5.24
CA LEU A 30 -11.18 1.98 -4.44
C LEU A 30 -12.24 3.08 -4.53
N GLU A 31 -13.02 3.15 -5.61
CA GLU A 31 -14.16 4.08 -5.73
C GLU A 31 -15.19 3.88 -4.61
N ASP A 32 -15.34 2.63 -4.14
CA ASP A 32 -16.29 2.26 -3.08
C ASP A 32 -15.68 2.34 -1.67
N ASP A 33 -14.34 2.26 -1.53
CA ASP A 33 -13.61 2.42 -0.26
C ASP A 33 -12.78 3.72 -0.23
N HIS A 34 -13.45 4.80 0.14
CA HIS A 34 -12.83 6.12 0.29
C HIS A 34 -11.67 6.15 1.29
N PHE A 35 -11.69 5.31 2.32
CA PHE A 35 -10.60 5.29 3.28
C PHE A 35 -9.33 4.75 2.63
N LEU A 36 -9.42 3.63 1.91
CA LEU A 36 -8.28 3.10 1.17
C LEU A 36 -7.82 4.08 0.10
N GLN A 37 -8.74 4.64 -0.68
CA GLN A 37 -8.40 5.60 -1.74
C GLN A 37 -7.63 6.81 -1.20
N GLU A 38 -8.17 7.51 -0.20
CA GLU A 38 -7.53 8.71 0.36
C GLU A 38 -6.15 8.42 0.95
N ASN A 39 -5.98 7.28 1.64
CA ASN A 39 -4.70 6.93 2.22
C ASN A 39 -3.69 6.52 1.15
N LEU A 40 -4.09 5.78 0.12
CA LEU A 40 -3.21 5.38 -0.98
C LEU A 40 -2.77 6.60 -1.79
N ASP A 41 -3.68 7.52 -2.10
CA ASP A 41 -3.36 8.77 -2.78
C ASP A 41 -2.38 9.63 -1.97
N ALA A 42 -2.60 9.73 -0.65
CA ALA A 42 -1.70 10.47 0.23
C ALA A 42 -0.28 9.86 0.26
N ILE A 43 -0.17 8.54 0.35
CA ILE A 43 1.13 7.84 0.30
C ILE A 43 1.79 8.03 -1.08
N CYS A 44 1.01 7.94 -2.16
CA CYS A 44 1.49 8.11 -3.53
C CYS A 44 2.06 9.51 -3.77
N GLU A 45 1.35 10.55 -3.33
CA GLU A 45 1.83 11.92 -3.42
C GLU A 45 3.04 12.18 -2.50
N GLU A 46 3.12 11.57 -1.31
CA GLU A 46 4.33 11.65 -0.47
C GLU A 46 5.55 10.98 -1.16
N LEU A 47 5.37 9.79 -1.72
CA LEU A 47 6.42 9.08 -2.46
C LEU A 47 6.90 9.89 -3.66
N LYS A 48 5.98 10.46 -4.44
CA LYS A 48 6.28 11.33 -5.57
C LYS A 48 7.01 12.60 -5.14
N ALA A 49 6.53 13.26 -4.09
CA ALA A 49 7.16 14.46 -3.56
C ALA A 49 8.58 14.19 -3.07
N ASN A 50 8.83 13.03 -2.47
CA ASN A 50 10.15 12.59 -2.04
C ASN A 50 11.05 12.20 -3.25
N ALA A 51 10.49 11.58 -4.28
CA ALA A 51 11.23 11.13 -5.47
C ALA A 51 11.75 12.28 -6.34
N ILE A 52 11.02 13.41 -6.40
CA ILE A 52 11.44 14.58 -7.17
C ILE A 52 12.37 15.51 -6.39
N GLN A 53 12.68 15.21 -5.13
CA GLN A 53 13.68 15.99 -4.41
C GLN A 53 15.06 15.77 -5.03
N HIS A 54 15.86 16.82 -5.11
CA HIS A 54 17.23 16.77 -5.65
C HIS A 54 18.29 16.57 -4.56
N ALA A 55 17.89 16.18 -3.36
CA ALA A 55 18.78 16.04 -2.21
C ALA A 55 18.46 14.76 -1.43
N PRO A 56 19.48 14.12 -0.81
CA PRO A 56 19.27 12.94 0.01
C PRO A 56 18.32 13.22 1.19
N LEU A 57 17.43 12.26 1.44
CA LEU A 57 16.36 12.35 2.44
C LEU A 57 16.70 11.59 3.72
N PRO A 58 16.19 11.98 4.90
CA PRO A 58 16.38 11.20 6.12
C PRO A 58 15.74 9.81 6.02
N CYS A 59 16.39 8.77 6.55
CA CYS A 59 15.84 7.41 6.60
C CYS A 59 14.43 7.34 7.22
N GLU A 60 14.15 8.20 8.21
CA GLU A 60 12.87 8.26 8.91
C GLU A 60 11.69 8.54 7.95
N ARG A 61 11.93 9.20 6.80
CA ARG A 61 10.91 9.40 5.75
C ARG A 61 10.51 8.09 5.09
N GLY A 62 11.49 7.25 4.77
CA GLY A 62 11.23 5.93 4.21
C GLY A 62 10.51 5.02 5.20
N GLU A 63 10.93 5.06 6.47
CA GLU A 63 10.27 4.31 7.55
C GLU A 63 8.80 4.74 7.73
N HIS A 64 8.51 6.04 7.69
CA HIS A 64 7.15 6.55 7.78
C HIS A 64 6.24 6.02 6.66
N VAL A 65 6.70 6.08 5.42
CA VAL A 65 5.96 5.54 4.27
C VAL A 65 5.69 4.04 4.42
N ILE A 66 6.66 3.28 4.92
CA ILE A 66 6.48 1.84 5.18
C ILE A 66 5.40 1.60 6.23
N GLU A 67 5.41 2.36 7.33
CA GLU A 67 4.40 2.25 8.37
C GLU A 67 2.99 2.55 7.84
N GLN A 68 2.86 3.55 6.97
CA GLN A 68 1.59 3.88 6.32
C GLN A 68 1.14 2.76 5.38
N LEU A 69 2.01 2.25 4.50
CA LEU A 69 1.70 1.12 3.62
C LEU A 69 1.25 -0.12 4.40
N GLU A 70 1.92 -0.44 5.52
CA GLU A 70 1.53 -1.55 6.37
C GLU A 70 0.19 -1.32 7.09
N LYS A 71 -0.11 -0.07 7.47
CA LYS A 71 -1.41 0.27 8.05
C LYS A 71 -2.54 0.08 7.04
N VAL A 72 -2.36 0.57 5.81
CA VAL A 72 -3.36 0.45 4.74
C VAL A 72 -3.50 -1.02 4.32
N SER A 73 -2.40 -1.77 4.20
CA SER A 73 -2.41 -3.21 3.94
C SER A 73 -3.21 -3.99 4.99
N ARG A 74 -3.03 -3.68 6.28
CA ARG A 74 -3.82 -4.31 7.35
C ARG A 74 -5.31 -3.98 7.22
N HIS A 75 -5.65 -2.74 6.91
CA HIS A 75 -7.05 -2.34 6.74
C HIS A 75 -7.70 -3.08 5.56
N ALA A 76 -7.04 -3.13 4.40
CA ALA A 76 -7.53 -3.92 3.26
C ALA A 76 -7.70 -5.40 3.63
N GLN A 77 -6.81 -5.96 4.44
CA GLN A 77 -6.95 -7.34 4.92
C GLN A 77 -8.10 -7.53 5.93
N GLU A 78 -8.42 -6.54 6.73
CA GLU A 78 -9.58 -6.55 7.63
C GLU A 78 -10.88 -6.49 6.83
N MET A 79 -10.97 -5.61 5.82
CA MET A 79 -12.09 -5.54 4.89
C MET A 79 -12.29 -6.87 4.15
N ALA A 80 -11.22 -7.44 3.60
CA ALA A 80 -11.27 -8.73 2.91
C ALA A 80 -11.89 -9.85 3.76
N LYS A 81 -11.53 -9.89 5.05
CA LYS A 81 -12.05 -10.88 6.00
C LYS A 81 -13.49 -10.63 6.38
N GLU A 82 -13.90 -9.37 6.49
CA GLU A 82 -15.29 -9.03 6.79
C GLU A 82 -16.20 -9.40 5.61
N GLU A 83 -15.80 -9.06 4.38
CA GLU A 83 -16.54 -9.46 3.17
C GLU A 83 -16.63 -10.99 3.04
N GLN A 84 -15.53 -11.69 3.33
CA GLN A 84 -15.53 -13.15 3.37
C GLN A 84 -16.49 -13.69 4.44
N ARG A 85 -16.52 -13.08 5.63
CA ARG A 85 -17.41 -13.49 6.73
C ARG A 85 -18.88 -13.29 6.33
N ILE A 86 -19.21 -12.18 5.66
CA ILE A 86 -20.56 -11.91 5.16
C ILE A 86 -21.00 -13.02 4.20
N VAL A 87 -20.14 -13.37 3.23
CA VAL A 87 -20.37 -14.47 2.27
C VAL A 87 -20.60 -15.81 2.99
N GLU A 88 -19.78 -16.13 3.99
CA GLU A 88 -19.87 -17.38 4.76
C GLU A 88 -21.13 -17.45 5.65
N GLU A 89 -21.58 -16.31 6.19
CA GLU A 89 -22.78 -16.19 7.04
C GLU A 89 -24.08 -16.10 6.22
N SER A 90 -24.03 -15.60 4.98
CA SER A 90 -25.13 -15.63 4.03
C SER A 90 -25.32 -17.03 3.46
N HIS A 91 -25.99 -17.91 4.22
CA HIS A 91 -26.29 -19.30 3.84
C HIS A 91 -27.13 -19.50 2.56
N ASP A 92 -27.46 -18.45 1.81
CA ASP A 92 -28.16 -18.49 0.52
C ASP A 92 -27.32 -17.77 -0.54
N GLN A 93 -26.66 -18.54 -1.41
CA GLN A 93 -26.09 -18.14 -2.69
C GLN A 93 -25.43 -16.75 -2.70
N ALA A 94 -24.25 -16.61 -2.09
CA ALA A 94 -23.35 -15.49 -2.36
C ALA A 94 -23.25 -15.32 -3.88
N ALA A 95 -23.73 -14.19 -4.38
CA ALA A 95 -24.03 -14.01 -5.80
C ALA A 95 -22.76 -13.71 -6.62
N GLY A 96 -21.65 -14.40 -6.37
CA GLY A 96 -20.36 -14.27 -7.07
C GLY A 96 -19.65 -12.91 -6.97
N ALA A 97 -20.38 -11.81 -6.83
CA ALA A 97 -19.87 -10.44 -6.73
C ALA A 97 -19.17 -10.21 -5.39
N GLU A 98 -19.76 -10.69 -4.28
CA GLU A 98 -19.20 -10.56 -2.93
C GLU A 98 -17.91 -11.38 -2.76
N GLU A 99 -17.82 -12.56 -3.41
CA GLU A 99 -16.58 -13.36 -3.46
C GLU A 99 -15.47 -12.63 -4.25
N LEU A 100 -15.83 -11.95 -5.33
CA LEU A 100 -14.89 -11.15 -6.13
C LEU A 100 -14.39 -9.93 -5.35
N GLU A 101 -15.25 -9.31 -4.55
CA GLU A 101 -14.92 -8.16 -3.71
C GLU A 101 -13.93 -8.54 -2.60
N SER A 102 -14.21 -9.61 -1.83
CA SER A 102 -13.26 -10.11 -0.83
C SER A 102 -11.89 -10.46 -1.44
N ALA A 103 -11.89 -11.12 -2.61
CA ALA A 103 -10.66 -11.47 -3.31
C ALA A 103 -9.85 -10.23 -3.72
N ALA A 104 -10.50 -9.16 -4.18
CA ALA A 104 -9.84 -7.91 -4.57
C ALA A 104 -9.16 -7.24 -3.36
N TYR A 105 -9.84 -7.17 -2.21
CA TYR A 105 -9.24 -6.65 -0.98
C TYR A 105 -8.04 -7.49 -0.50
N PHE A 106 -8.13 -8.83 -0.57
CA PHE A 106 -7.00 -9.70 -0.24
C PHE A 106 -5.82 -9.47 -1.18
N GLU A 107 -6.08 -9.28 -2.47
CA GLU A 107 -5.03 -9.03 -3.45
C GLU A 107 -4.34 -7.69 -3.19
N LEU A 108 -5.11 -6.60 -3.01
CA LEU A 108 -4.56 -5.29 -2.65
C LEU A 108 -3.73 -5.36 -1.36
N ALA A 109 -4.24 -6.01 -0.32
CA ALA A 109 -3.52 -6.15 0.94
C ALA A 109 -2.15 -6.83 0.77
N ASN A 110 -2.08 -7.87 -0.07
CA ASN A 110 -0.85 -8.59 -0.35
C ASN A 110 0.14 -7.75 -1.17
N GLU A 111 -0.34 -7.05 -2.18
CA GLU A 111 0.48 -6.17 -3.03
C GLU A 111 1.07 -5.01 -2.22
N LEU A 112 0.26 -4.37 -1.35
CA LEU A 112 0.74 -3.33 -0.44
C LEU A 112 1.80 -3.85 0.55
N ARG A 113 1.61 -5.07 1.08
CA ARG A 113 2.59 -5.72 1.95
C ARG A 113 3.89 -6.06 1.21
N LEU A 114 3.78 -6.48 -0.05
CA LEU A 114 4.94 -6.76 -0.89
C LEU A 114 5.71 -5.47 -1.17
N CYS A 115 5.02 -4.40 -1.55
CA CYS A 115 5.58 -3.07 -1.76
C CYS A 115 6.31 -2.56 -0.51
N SER A 116 5.68 -2.63 0.67
CA SER A 116 6.30 -2.20 1.92
C SER A 116 7.54 -3.02 2.28
N THR A 117 7.50 -4.33 2.05
CA THR A 117 8.64 -5.24 2.29
C THR A 117 9.80 -4.96 1.33
N GLN A 118 9.51 -4.76 0.06
CA GLN A 118 10.51 -4.42 -0.96
C GLN A 118 11.14 -3.06 -0.65
N PHE A 119 10.33 -2.06 -0.30
CA PHE A 119 10.83 -0.75 0.05
C PHE A 119 11.70 -0.81 1.31
N ARG A 120 11.27 -1.50 2.37
CA ARG A 120 12.08 -1.74 3.57
C ARG A 120 13.42 -2.39 3.25
N ARG A 121 13.43 -3.41 2.39
CA ARG A 121 14.67 -4.07 1.95
C ARG A 121 15.58 -3.07 1.22
N ASN A 122 15.03 -2.25 0.34
CA ASN A 122 15.80 -1.23 -0.38
C ASN A 122 16.40 -0.21 0.60
N LEU A 123 15.64 0.21 1.61
CA LEU A 123 16.16 1.07 2.68
C LEU A 123 17.34 0.42 3.42
N MET A 124 17.23 -0.85 3.81
CA MET A 124 18.32 -1.56 4.51
C MET A 124 19.58 -1.76 3.66
N CYS A 125 19.42 -1.93 2.35
CA CYS A 125 20.55 -2.11 1.43
C CYS A 125 21.21 -0.78 1.02
N ALA A 126 20.45 0.31 0.99
CA ALA A 126 20.95 1.66 0.68
C ALA A 126 21.53 2.37 1.90
N ALA A 127 21.05 2.02 3.10
CA ALA A 127 21.56 2.45 4.39
C ALA A 127 22.95 1.86 4.63
#